data_AF-A0A930WBL1-F1
#
_entry.id   AF-A0A930WBL1-F1
#
_cell.length_a   1.000
_cell.length_b   1.000
_cell.length_c   1.000
_cell.angle_alpha   90.00
_cell.angle_beta   90.00
_cell.angle_gamma   90.00
#
_symmetry.space_group_name_H-M   'P 1'
#
loop_
_entity.id
_entity.type
_entity.pdbx_description
1 polymer ?
#
loop_
_entity_poly.entity_id
_entity_poly.type
_entity_poly.pdbx_seq_one_letter_code
_entity_poly.pdbx_strand_id
1 'polypeptide(L)' 'AGRAGAEYTKTIAARRGRAALIGTRSIGIEDPGAMSSLIMFRALCGYLRG' A
#
# COMPACT_ATOMS: atom_id res chain seq x y z
N ALA A 1 -0.39 -12.39 -2.53
CA ALA A 1 -0.99 -11.68 -1.38
C ALA A 1 -0.66 -10.18 -1.38
N GLY A 2 0.60 -9.75 -1.28
CA GLY A 2 0.93 -8.33 -1.06
C GLY A 2 0.39 -7.31 -2.09
N ARG A 3 0.37 -7.65 -3.39
CA ARG A 3 -0.21 -6.76 -4.43
C ARG A 3 -1.70 -6.50 -4.24
N ALA A 4 -2.47 -7.55 -3.93
CA ALA A 4 -3.89 -7.41 -3.65
C ALA A 4 -4.14 -6.52 -2.42
N GLY A 5 -3.26 -6.60 -1.41
CA GLY A 5 -3.30 -5.70 -0.25
C GLY A 5 -3.05 -4.24 -0.62
N ALA A 6 -2.04 -3.95 -1.46
CA ALA A 6 -1.79 -2.59 -1.95
C ALA A 6 -2.95 -2.06 -2.80
N GLU A 7 -3.48 -2.84 -3.73
CA GLU A 7 -4.62 -2.44 -4.57
C GLU A 7 -5.89 -2.21 -3.75
N TYR A 8 -6.13 -3.02 -2.72
CA TYR A 8 -7.28 -2.88 -1.83
C TYR A 8 -7.31 -1.51 -1.13
N THR A 9 -6.16 -0.87 -0.90
CA THR A 9 -6.11 0.45 -0.24
C THR A 9 -6.88 1.52 -0.98
N LYS A 10 -7.03 1.41 -2.31
CA LYS A 10 -7.86 2.31 -3.14
C LYS A 10 -9.34 2.27 -2.74
N THR A 11 -9.80 1.19 -2.13
CA THR A 11 -11.23 0.99 -1.82
C THR A 11 -11.63 1.53 -0.46
N ILE A 12 -10.67 1.93 0.38
CA ILE A 12 -10.90 2.37 1.76
C ILE A 12 -10.43 3.81 1.97
N ALA A 13 -11.12 4.55 2.82
CA ALA A 13 -10.67 5.88 3.22
C ALA A 13 -9.48 5.77 4.19
N ALA A 14 -8.45 6.59 3.97
CA ALA A 14 -7.30 6.69 4.84
C ALA A 14 -7.72 7.20 6.24
N ARG A 15 -7.34 6.46 7.28
CA ARG A 15 -7.61 6.81 8.70
C ARG A 15 -6.37 7.29 9.45
N ARG A 16 -5.18 7.15 8.86
CA ARG A 16 -3.88 7.49 9.45
C ARG A 16 -2.97 8.17 8.42
N GLY A 17 -1.94 8.86 8.91
CA GLY A 17 -0.95 9.54 8.06
C GLY A 17 -1.47 10.79 7.37
N ARG A 18 -0.69 11.31 6.40
CA ARG A 18 -1.04 12.55 5.67
C ARG A 18 -2.30 12.41 4.82
N ALA A 19 -2.55 11.23 4.25
CA ALA A 19 -3.74 10.97 3.45
C ALA A 19 -5.04 11.04 4.28
N ALA A 20 -4.98 10.87 5.60
CA ALA A 20 -6.15 11.02 6.47
C ALA A 20 -6.71 12.46 6.47
N LEU A 21 -5.87 13.46 6.18
CA LEU A 21 -6.27 14.87 6.13
C LEU A 21 -7.31 15.15 5.04
N ILE A 22 -7.31 14.36 3.97
CA ILE A 22 -8.24 14.51 2.85
C ILE A 22 -9.45 13.57 2.95
N GLY A 23 -9.55 12.76 4.02
CA GLY A 23 -10.72 11.95 4.34
C GLY A 23 -11.17 11.05 3.18
N THR A 24 -12.45 11.12 2.81
CA THR A 24 -13.05 10.32 1.72
C THR A 24 -12.44 10.60 0.36
N ARG A 25 -11.77 11.75 0.15
CA ARG A 25 -11.06 12.05 -1.11
C ARG A 25 -9.79 11.21 -1.29
N SER A 26 -9.37 10.47 -0.28
CA SER A 26 -8.28 9.48 -0.41
C SER A 26 -8.71 8.20 -1.13
N ILE A 27 -10.02 7.92 -1.23
CA ILE A 27 -10.55 6.75 -1.93
C ILE A 27 -10.20 6.86 -3.43
N GLY A 28 -9.78 5.75 -4.02
CA GLY A 28 -9.28 5.64 -5.39
C GLY A 28 -7.76 5.78 -5.51
N ILE A 29 -7.09 6.27 -4.46
CA ILE A 29 -5.63 6.45 -4.44
C ILE A 29 -4.98 5.26 -3.74
N GLU A 30 -3.95 4.69 -4.36
CA GLU A 30 -3.15 3.62 -3.74
C GLU A 30 -2.31 4.20 -2.61
N ASP A 31 -2.27 3.52 -1.46
CA ASP A 31 -1.39 3.93 -0.38
C ASP A 31 0.09 3.70 -0.77
N PRO A 32 0.92 4.76 -0.82
CA PRO A 32 2.33 4.62 -1.20
C PRO A 32 3.14 3.81 -0.17
N GLY A 33 2.71 3.79 1.09
CA GLY A 33 3.33 2.96 2.13
C GLY A 33 3.15 1.47 1.85
N ALA A 34 1.93 1.04 1.55
CA ALA A 34 1.61 -0.33 1.17
C ALA A 34 2.36 -0.78 -0.09
N MET A 35 2.45 0.09 -1.11
CA MET A 35 3.23 -0.18 -2.33
C MET A 35 4.74 -0.29 -2.03
N SER A 36 5.29 0.57 -1.17
CA SER A 36 6.70 0.51 -0.77
C SER A 36 7.01 -0.78 -0.01
N SER A 37 6.15 -1.18 0.94
CA SER A 37 6.29 -2.45 1.65
C SER A 37 6.23 -3.64 0.71
N LEU A 38 5.34 -3.62 -0.29
CA LEU A 38 5.29 -4.66 -1.32
C LEU A 38 6.62 -4.79 -2.06
N ILE A 39 7.23 -3.67 -2.47
CA ILE A 39 8.54 -3.68 -3.14
C ILE A 39 9.61 -4.28 -2.23
N MET A 40 9.66 -3.86 -0.96
CA MET A 40 10.61 -4.41 0.03
C MET A 40 10.44 -5.92 0.21
N PHE A 41 9.21 -6.40 0.37
CA PHE A 41 8.95 -7.84 0.49
C PHE A 41 9.31 -8.60 -0.78
N ARG A 42 9.05 -8.02 -1.97
CA ARG A 42 9.47 -8.65 -3.23
C ARG A 42 10.98 -8.77 -3.34
N ALA A 43 11.71 -7.73 -2.95
CA ALA A 43 13.17 -7.75 -2.90
C ALA A 43 13.68 -8.79 -1.90
N LEU A 44 13.11 -8.84 -0.70
CA LEU A 44 13.44 -9.83 0.32
C LEU A 44 13.17 -11.26 -0.18
N CYS A 45 12.00 -11.52 -0.75
CA CYS A 45 11.69 -12.84 -1.31
C CYS A 45 12.59 -13.20 -2.49
N GLY A 46 13.03 -12.22 -3.29
CA GLY A 46 14.03 -12.43 -4.33
C GLY A 46 15.36 -12.86 -3.72
N TYR A 47 15.88 -12.09 -2.77
CA TYR A 47 17.12 -12.38 -2.05
C TYR A 47 17.10 -13.76 -1.37
N LEU A 48 15.99 -14.13 -0.73
CA LEU A 48 15.86 -15.44 -0.08
C LEU A 48 15.78 -16.62 -1.06
N ARG A 49 15.53 -16.37 -2.35
CA ARG A 49 15.48 -17.40 -3.40
C ARG A 49 16.80 -17.58 -4.15
N GLY A 50 17.76 -16.65 -4.00
CA GLY A 50 19.06 -16.66 -4.69
C GLY A 50 19.38 -15.31 -5.31
#